data_AF-A0A3D6ESF5-F1
#
_entry.id   AF-A0A3D6ESF5-F1
#
_cell.length_a   1.000
_cell.length_b   1.000
_cell.length_c   1.000
_cell.angle_alpha   90.00
_cell.angle_beta   90.00
_cell.angle_gamma   90.00
#
_symmetry.space_group_name_H-M   'P 1'
#
loop_
_entity.id
_entity.type
_entity.pdbx_description
1 polymer ?
#
loop_
_entity_poly.entity_id
_entity_poly.type
_entity_poly.pdbx_seq_one_letter_code
_entity_poly.pdbx_strand_id
1 'polypeptide(L)'
;DKVAGMVLIDPAYEGFMDTIRNTRSADQRRRMKDMVDLGIVNKPKSSRKELEMLQKDEELMRSTRLPLQIPITMLTSGRFSDEERKVGATAEDIEKWVRFHERLQLQAPQLKHIVTKKSGTFIHQEEPELVIAEIKSMLEVLRPKPVLEPITNSDTDTIRNQE
;
A
#
# COMPACT_ATOMS: atom_id res chain seq x y z
N ASP A 1 -21.52 5.44 0.78
CA ASP A 1 -20.10 5.41 1.19
C ASP A 1 -19.36 6.67 0.73
N LYS A 2 -18.42 7.17 1.55
CA LYS A 2 -17.66 8.41 1.29
C LYS A 2 -16.29 8.17 0.61
N VAL A 3 -15.93 6.91 0.34
CA VAL A 3 -14.64 6.51 -0.25
C VAL A 3 -14.90 5.82 -1.58
N ALA A 4 -14.27 6.30 -2.65
CA ALA A 4 -14.44 5.76 -4.00
C ALA A 4 -13.25 4.90 -4.47
N GLY A 5 -12.09 5.00 -3.82
CA GLY A 5 -10.89 4.24 -4.15
C GLY A 5 -9.80 4.43 -3.08
N MET A 6 -8.77 3.57 -3.11
CA MET A 6 -7.67 3.59 -2.13
C MET A 6 -6.30 3.45 -2.82
N VAL A 7 -5.34 4.29 -2.41
CA VAL A 7 -3.92 4.13 -2.77
C VAL A 7 -3.12 3.94 -1.47
N LEU A 8 -2.52 2.78 -1.30
CA LEU A 8 -1.72 2.40 -0.14
C LEU A 8 -0.24 2.51 -0.50
N ILE A 9 0.55 3.23 0.30
CA ILE A 9 1.98 3.45 0.05
C ILE A 9 2.77 2.74 1.15
N ASP A 10 3.46 1.67 0.77
CA ASP A 10 4.22 0.77 1.65
C ASP A 10 3.54 0.54 3.01
N PRO A 11 2.28 0.05 3.01
CA PRO A 11 1.48 -0.03 4.22
C PRO A 11 2.13 -0.96 5.25
N ALA A 12 1.99 -0.62 6.54
CA ALA A 12 2.43 -1.49 7.62
C ALA A 12 1.70 -2.84 7.58
N TYR A 13 2.31 -3.89 8.14
CA TYR A 13 1.66 -5.18 8.35
C TYR A 13 1.73 -5.64 9.80
N GLU A 14 0.57 -6.02 10.32
CA GLU A 14 0.37 -6.57 11.66
C GLU A 14 1.04 -7.93 11.80
N GLY A 15 2.07 -8.01 12.65
CA GLY A 15 2.82 -9.23 12.86
C GLY A 15 3.98 -9.45 11.88
N PHE A 16 4.33 -8.46 11.04
CA PHE A 16 5.62 -8.49 10.35
C PHE A 16 6.78 -8.61 11.35
N MET A 17 6.75 -7.81 12.41
CA MET A 17 7.77 -7.84 13.46
C MET A 17 7.84 -9.20 14.18
N ASP A 18 6.70 -9.86 14.41
CA ASP A 18 6.66 -11.21 14.96
C ASP A 18 7.27 -12.23 13.98
N THR A 19 6.95 -12.09 12.69
CA THR A 19 7.50 -12.92 11.61
C THR A 19 9.02 -12.82 11.58
N ILE A 20 9.57 -11.60 11.62
CA ILE A 20 11.01 -11.38 11.66
C ILE A 20 11.60 -11.93 12.96
N ARG A 21 10.98 -11.65 14.11
CA ARG A 21 11.46 -12.12 15.42
C ARG A 21 11.57 -13.64 15.47
N ASN A 22 10.58 -14.36 14.92
CA ASN A 22 10.54 -15.81 14.93
C ASN A 22 11.62 -16.46 14.05
N THR A 23 12.21 -15.71 13.11
CA THR A 23 13.35 -16.19 12.31
C THR A 23 14.73 -15.84 12.91
N ARG A 24 14.78 -15.27 14.12
CA ARG A 24 16.03 -14.86 14.80
C ARG A 24 16.39 -15.78 15.96
N SER A 25 17.69 -15.86 16.25
CA SER A 25 18.21 -16.58 17.43
C SER A 25 17.68 -15.96 18.74
N ALA A 26 17.74 -16.71 19.85
CA ALA A 26 17.30 -16.20 21.15
C ALA A 26 18.03 -14.91 21.56
N ASP A 27 19.32 -14.81 21.28
CA ASP A 27 20.13 -13.63 21.58
C ASP A 27 19.76 -12.43 20.70
N GLN A 28 19.52 -12.67 19.41
CA GLN A 28 19.04 -11.63 18.50
C GLN A 28 17.65 -11.12 18.93
N ARG A 29 16.74 -12.02 19.34
CA ARG A 29 15.42 -11.64 19.85
C ARG A 29 15.52 -10.79 21.12
N ARG A 30 16.41 -11.13 22.05
CA ARG A 30 16.67 -10.30 23.24
C ARG A 30 17.19 -8.92 22.86
N ARG A 31 18.21 -8.83 22.01
CA ARG A 31 18.76 -7.54 21.55
C ARG A 31 17.72 -6.67 20.86
N MET A 32 16.89 -7.26 20.01
CA MET A 32 15.78 -6.54 19.36
C MET A 32 14.78 -6.01 20.38
N LYS A 33 14.41 -6.82 21.39
CA LYS A 33 13.51 -6.40 22.47
C LYS A 33 14.12 -5.26 23.29
N ASP A 34 15.38 -5.38 23.69
CA ASP A 34 16.07 -4.39 24.52
C ASP A 34 16.20 -3.05 23.77
N MET A 35 16.49 -3.08 22.47
CA MET A 35 16.50 -1.89 21.60
C MET A 35 15.12 -1.22 21.54
N VAL A 36 14.07 -2.00 21.37
CA VAL A 36 12.69 -1.48 21.33
C VAL A 36 12.33 -0.86 22.67
N ASP A 37 12.57 -1.56 23.78
CA ASP A 37 12.25 -1.08 25.12
C ASP A 37 13.02 0.21 25.46
N LEU A 38 14.34 0.26 25.17
CA LEU A 38 15.15 1.47 25.35
C LEU A 38 14.67 2.61 24.44
N GLY A 39 14.28 2.31 23.20
CA GLY A 39 13.73 3.27 22.27
C GLY A 39 12.37 3.82 22.71
N ILE A 40 11.55 3.01 23.38
CA ILE A 40 10.24 3.41 23.92
C ILE A 40 10.42 4.28 25.16
N VAL A 41 11.29 3.90 26.10
CA VAL A 41 11.51 4.65 27.36
C VAL A 41 12.03 6.07 27.08
N ASN A 42 12.87 6.23 26.06
CA ASN A 42 13.44 7.52 25.68
C ASN A 42 12.50 8.41 24.84
N LYS A 43 11.29 7.94 24.49
CA LYS A 43 10.33 8.72 23.70
C LYS A 43 9.45 9.65 24.55
N PRO A 44 8.97 10.77 23.97
CA PRO A 44 7.97 11.63 24.60
C PRO A 44 6.74 10.84 25.06
N LYS A 45 6.06 11.33 26.10
CA LYS A 45 4.88 10.66 26.70
C LYS A 45 3.77 10.39 25.67
N SER A 46 3.59 11.28 24.69
CA SER A 46 2.62 11.09 23.60
C SER A 46 2.95 9.86 22.76
N SER A 47 4.19 9.74 22.30
CA SER A 47 4.64 8.59 21.49
C SER A 47 4.59 7.28 22.27
N ARG A 48 4.87 7.29 23.58
CA ARG A 48 4.72 6.08 24.41
C ARG A 48 3.26 5.60 24.46
N LYS A 49 2.30 6.51 24.59
CA LYS A 49 0.87 6.16 24.55
C LYS A 49 0.43 5.61 23.19
N GLU A 50 0.99 6.12 22.09
CA GLU A 50 0.74 5.59 20.75
C GLU A 50 1.26 4.16 20.62
N LEU A 51 2.46 3.89 21.13
CA LEU A 51 3.05 2.54 21.19
C LEU A 51 2.25 1.58 22.08
N GLU A 52 1.66 2.04 23.18
CA GLU A 52 0.75 1.23 24.02
C GLU A 52 -0.51 0.80 23.25
N MET A 53 -1.00 1.64 22.32
CA MET A 53 -2.18 1.31 21.50
C MET A 53 -1.86 0.42 20.31
N LEU A 54 -0.60 0.40 19.86
CA LEU A 54 -0.18 -0.36 18.68
C LEU A 54 -0.59 -1.83 18.73
N GLN A 55 -0.46 -2.50 19.88
CA GLN A 55 -0.87 -3.90 20.02
C GLN A 55 -2.37 -4.10 19.77
N LYS A 56 -3.19 -3.17 20.26
CA LYS A 56 -4.65 -3.20 20.08
C LYS A 56 -5.02 -2.92 18.62
N ASP A 57 -4.34 -1.97 17.99
CA ASP A 57 -4.56 -1.63 16.58
C ASP A 57 -4.15 -2.80 15.67
N GLU A 58 -3.04 -3.47 15.97
CA GLU A 58 -2.62 -4.68 15.27
C GLU A 58 -3.63 -5.82 15.43
N GLU A 59 -4.20 -6.02 16.62
CA GLU A 59 -5.23 -7.04 16.85
C GLU A 59 -6.49 -6.75 16.03
N LEU A 60 -6.95 -5.50 16.01
CA LEU A 60 -8.08 -5.08 15.20
C LEU A 60 -7.81 -5.35 13.71
N MET A 61 -6.66 -4.93 13.22
CA MET A 61 -6.31 -5.02 11.81
C MET A 61 -6.15 -6.46 11.30
N ARG A 62 -5.72 -7.42 12.16
CA ARG A 62 -5.72 -8.87 11.80
C ARG A 62 -7.11 -9.38 11.42
N SER A 63 -8.17 -8.79 11.99
CA SER A 63 -9.56 -9.14 11.69
C SER A 63 -10.16 -8.34 10.53
N THR A 64 -9.57 -7.19 10.21
CA THR A 64 -10.01 -6.31 9.12
C THR A 64 -9.79 -6.96 7.75
N ARG A 65 -10.66 -6.63 6.79
CA ARG A 65 -10.54 -7.06 5.39
C ARG A 65 -10.52 -5.83 4.50
N LEU A 66 -9.80 -5.92 3.39
CA LEU A 66 -9.82 -4.89 2.36
C LEU A 66 -11.23 -4.81 1.74
N PRO A 67 -11.72 -3.60 1.40
CA PRO A 67 -13.00 -3.47 0.72
C PRO A 67 -12.91 -4.09 -0.69
N LEU A 68 -13.99 -4.74 -1.14
CA LEU A 68 -14.03 -5.46 -2.41
C LEU A 68 -14.68 -4.65 -3.55
N GLN A 69 -15.45 -3.63 -3.17
CA GLN A 69 -16.30 -2.85 -4.07
C GLN A 69 -15.63 -1.59 -4.63
N ILE A 70 -14.43 -1.25 -4.15
CA ILE A 70 -13.66 -0.09 -4.64
C ILE A 70 -12.32 -0.55 -5.23
N PRO A 71 -11.79 0.17 -6.23
CA PRO A 71 -10.44 -0.06 -6.72
C PRO A 71 -9.41 0.29 -5.65
N ILE A 72 -8.38 -0.55 -5.56
CA ILE A 72 -7.26 -0.38 -4.62
C ILE A 72 -5.95 -0.53 -5.41
N THR A 73 -5.04 0.42 -5.23
CA THR A 73 -3.64 0.29 -5.65
C THR A 73 -2.76 0.26 -4.42
N MET A 74 -1.78 -0.65 -4.39
CA MET A 74 -0.78 -0.72 -3.33
C MET A 74 0.62 -0.69 -3.92
N LEU A 75 1.44 0.21 -3.38
CA LEU A 75 2.85 0.34 -3.69
C LEU A 75 3.66 -0.30 -2.57
N THR A 76 4.67 -1.09 -2.90
CA THR A 76 5.52 -1.76 -1.92
C THR A 76 6.98 -1.53 -2.25
N SER A 77 7.79 -1.22 -1.23
CA SER A 77 9.23 -1.21 -1.38
C SER A 77 9.76 -2.64 -1.40
N GLY A 78 10.37 -3.01 -2.51
CA GLY A 78 11.15 -4.22 -2.69
C GLY A 78 12.65 -3.92 -2.80
N ARG A 79 13.09 -2.73 -2.35
CA ARG A 79 14.51 -2.36 -2.39
C ARG A 79 15.27 -3.06 -1.28
N PHE A 80 16.42 -3.64 -1.63
CA PHE A 80 17.42 -4.06 -0.67
C PHE A 80 18.77 -3.46 -1.04
N SER A 81 19.13 -2.37 -0.37
CA SER A 81 20.39 -1.64 -0.57
C SER A 81 21.15 -1.48 0.74
N ASP A 82 22.27 -0.74 0.72
CA ASP A 82 23.04 -0.43 1.92
C ASP A 82 22.21 0.37 2.95
N GLU A 83 21.23 1.16 2.52
CA GLU A 83 20.35 1.89 3.44
C GLU A 83 19.49 0.94 4.28
N GLU A 84 18.89 -0.07 3.65
CA GLU A 84 18.10 -1.08 4.36
C GLU A 84 19.00 -1.95 5.26
N ARG A 85 20.25 -2.23 4.85
CA ARG A 85 21.23 -2.94 5.69
C ARG A 85 21.59 -2.16 6.95
N LYS A 86 21.76 -0.82 6.87
CA LYS A 86 22.11 0.03 8.01
C LYS A 86 21.05 -0.01 9.12
N VAL A 87 19.79 -0.20 8.75
CA VAL A 87 18.68 -0.35 9.71
C VAL A 87 18.42 -1.80 10.12
N GLY A 88 19.29 -2.72 9.70
CA GLY A 88 19.27 -4.13 10.12
C GLY A 88 18.34 -5.03 9.32
N ALA A 89 17.82 -4.57 8.17
CA ALA A 89 17.06 -5.43 7.27
C ALA A 89 17.98 -6.40 6.51
N THR A 90 17.44 -7.56 6.17
CA THR A 90 18.07 -8.56 5.30
C THR A 90 17.28 -8.69 4.00
N ALA A 91 17.89 -9.25 2.96
CA ALA A 91 17.18 -9.56 1.72
C ALA A 91 15.94 -10.42 1.97
N GLU A 92 16.04 -11.39 2.88
CA GLU A 92 14.94 -12.27 3.26
C GLU A 92 13.78 -11.51 3.93
N ASP A 93 14.08 -10.48 4.72
CA ASP A 93 13.06 -9.63 5.34
C ASP A 93 12.28 -8.84 4.27
N ILE A 94 12.98 -8.30 3.26
CA ILE A 94 12.37 -7.59 2.12
C ILE A 94 11.53 -8.55 1.28
N GLU A 95 12.01 -9.77 1.02
CA GLU A 95 11.23 -10.79 0.31
C GLU A 95 9.96 -11.18 1.07
N LYS A 96 10.05 -11.37 2.40
CA LYS A 96 8.88 -11.67 3.24
C LYS A 96 7.88 -10.52 3.23
N TRP A 97 8.36 -9.27 3.23
CA TRP A 97 7.54 -8.07 3.13
C TRP A 97 6.73 -8.05 1.83
N VAL A 98 7.41 -8.21 0.69
CA VAL A 98 6.76 -8.24 -0.63
C VAL A 98 5.75 -9.39 -0.72
N ARG A 99 6.13 -10.61 -0.31
CA ARG A 99 5.23 -11.77 -0.31
C ARG A 99 4.01 -11.58 0.60
N PHE A 100 4.17 -10.85 1.70
CA PHE A 100 3.03 -10.54 2.54
C PHE A 100 2.01 -9.70 1.79
N HIS A 101 2.46 -8.63 1.14
CA HIS A 101 1.61 -7.77 0.33
C HIS A 101 0.98 -8.50 -0.88
N GLU A 102 1.71 -9.41 -1.53
CA GLU A 102 1.14 -10.26 -2.59
C GLU A 102 -0.05 -11.10 -2.08
N ARG A 103 0.01 -11.61 -0.84
CA ARG A 103 -1.11 -12.37 -0.26
C ARG A 103 -2.37 -11.55 -0.02
N LEU A 104 -2.27 -10.22 0.07
CA LEU A 104 -3.47 -9.38 0.16
C LEU A 104 -4.29 -9.42 -1.13
N GLN A 105 -3.69 -9.72 -2.28
CA GLN A 105 -4.44 -9.94 -3.52
C GLN A 105 -5.34 -11.18 -3.46
N LEU A 106 -5.01 -12.17 -2.62
CA LEU A 106 -5.89 -13.32 -2.39
C LEU A 106 -7.17 -12.92 -1.65
N GLN A 107 -7.10 -11.87 -0.83
CA GLN A 107 -8.26 -11.33 -0.11
C GLN A 107 -9.05 -10.34 -0.96
N ALA A 108 -8.36 -9.55 -1.78
CA ALA A 108 -8.94 -8.54 -2.66
C ALA A 108 -8.38 -8.71 -4.08
N PRO A 109 -8.99 -9.57 -4.93
CA PRO A 109 -8.48 -9.86 -6.28
C PRO A 109 -8.40 -8.63 -7.21
N GLN A 110 -9.14 -7.56 -6.90
CA GLN A 110 -9.11 -6.31 -7.65
C GLN A 110 -7.95 -5.37 -7.23
N LEU A 111 -7.17 -5.74 -6.21
CA LEU A 111 -6.00 -5.00 -5.75
C LEU A 111 -4.89 -5.01 -6.81
N LYS A 112 -4.54 -3.82 -7.32
CA LYS A 112 -3.35 -3.60 -8.13
C LYS A 112 -2.13 -3.49 -7.22
N HIS A 113 -1.23 -4.48 -7.23
CA HIS A 113 0.01 -4.46 -6.46
C HIS A 113 1.20 -4.07 -7.35
N ILE A 114 1.97 -3.07 -6.93
CA ILE A 114 3.16 -2.59 -7.60
C ILE A 114 4.34 -2.65 -6.63
N VAL A 115 5.40 -3.32 -7.04
CA VAL A 115 6.65 -3.40 -6.25
C VAL A 115 7.71 -2.56 -6.94
N THR A 116 8.30 -1.60 -6.22
CA THR A 116 9.46 -0.84 -6.70
C THR A 116 10.74 -1.32 -6.03
N LYS A 117 11.82 -1.42 -6.80
CA LYS A 117 13.17 -1.70 -6.27
C LYS A 117 14.02 -0.44 -6.15
N LYS A 118 13.49 0.73 -6.51
CA LYS A 118 14.22 1.99 -6.57
C LYS A 118 14.11 2.79 -5.27
N SER A 119 12.97 2.72 -4.59
CA SER A 119 12.71 3.41 -3.33
C SER A 119 12.65 2.49 -2.12
N GLY A 120 13.01 3.02 -0.95
CA GLY A 120 12.76 2.41 0.36
C GLY A 120 11.34 2.67 0.84
N THR A 121 11.11 2.60 2.15
CA THR A 121 9.79 2.82 2.78
C THR A 121 9.17 4.17 2.44
N PHE A 122 9.98 5.19 2.16
CA PHE A 122 9.51 6.53 1.80
C PHE A 122 9.33 6.69 0.28
N ILE A 123 8.57 5.78 -0.36
CA ILE A 123 8.31 5.81 -1.81
C ILE A 123 7.79 7.16 -2.29
N HIS A 124 6.93 7.82 -1.50
CA HIS A 124 6.39 9.14 -1.83
C HIS A 124 7.43 10.27 -1.85
N GLN A 125 8.59 10.09 -1.21
CA GLN A 125 9.69 11.05 -1.25
C GLN A 125 10.71 10.70 -2.34
N GLU A 126 10.96 9.41 -2.54
CA GLU A 126 12.01 8.92 -3.43
C GLU A 126 11.54 8.68 -4.88
N GLU A 127 10.26 8.31 -5.08
CA GLU A 127 9.60 8.15 -6.37
C GLU A 127 8.22 8.84 -6.37
N PRO A 128 8.15 10.17 -6.17
CA PRO A 128 6.87 10.89 -6.12
C PRO A 128 6.08 10.75 -7.43
N GLU A 129 6.75 10.64 -8.58
CA GLU A 129 6.11 10.47 -9.88
C GLU A 129 5.35 9.15 -10.00
N LEU A 130 5.87 8.07 -9.39
CA LEU A 130 5.18 6.78 -9.33
C LEU A 130 3.87 6.91 -8.54
N VAL A 131 3.94 7.56 -7.37
CA VAL A 131 2.76 7.80 -6.53
C VAL A 131 1.73 8.66 -7.26
N ILE A 132 2.17 9.76 -7.88
CA ILE A 132 1.29 10.67 -8.63
C ILE A 132 0.64 9.95 -9.82
N ALA A 133 1.40 9.14 -10.56
CA ALA A 133 0.88 8.39 -11.70
C ALA A 133 -0.23 7.42 -11.27
N GLU A 134 -0.04 6.74 -10.14
CA GLU A 134 -1.01 5.76 -9.63
C GLU A 134 -2.27 6.41 -9.05
N ILE A 135 -2.12 7.58 -8.41
CA ILE A 135 -3.27 8.41 -8.01
C ILE A 135 -4.05 8.88 -9.25
N LYS A 136 -3.36 9.37 -10.29
CA LYS A 136 -4.02 9.79 -11.54
C LYS A 136 -4.74 8.62 -12.21
N SER A 137 -4.09 7.45 -12.30
CA SER A 137 -4.70 6.25 -12.86
C SER A 137 -5.95 5.83 -12.10
N MET A 138 -5.94 5.90 -10.76
CA MET A 138 -7.11 5.67 -9.92
C MET A 138 -8.24 6.66 -10.26
N LEU A 139 -7.93 7.95 -10.38
CA LEU A 139 -8.92 8.97 -10.71
C LEU A 139 -9.54 8.76 -12.09
N GLU A 140 -8.77 8.33 -13.09
CA GLU A 140 -9.30 7.99 -14.42
C GLU A 140 -10.28 6.81 -14.37
N VAL A 141 -9.98 5.77 -13.58
CA VAL A 141 -10.91 4.63 -13.38
C VAL A 141 -12.22 5.07 -12.75
N LEU A 142 -12.18 6.06 -11.87
CA LEU A 142 -13.35 6.60 -11.17
C LEU A 142 -14.12 7.66 -11.97
N ARG A 143 -13.57 8.15 -13.08
CA ARG A 143 -14.29 9.13 -13.91
C ARG A 143 -15.50 8.47 -14.57
N PRO A 144 -16.68 9.10 -14.52
CA PRO A 144 -17.81 8.67 -15.31
C PRO A 144 -17.42 8.64 -16.79
N LYS A 145 -17.72 7.54 -17.49
CA LYS A 145 -17.58 7.53 -18.95
C LYS A 145 -18.57 8.56 -19.52
N PRO A 146 -18.16 9.39 -20.50
CA PRO A 146 -19.11 10.25 -21.18
C PRO A 146 -20.22 9.39 -21.77
N VAL A 147 -21.47 9.73 -21.45
CA VAL A 147 -22.63 9.13 -22.10
C VAL A 147 -22.59 9.62 -23.54
N LEU A 148 -22.33 8.71 -24.47
CA LEU A 148 -22.50 9.01 -25.90
C LEU A 148 -23.99 9.25 -26.12
N GLU A 149 -24.38 10.48 -26.40
CA GLU A 149 -25.74 10.76 -26.83
C GLU A 149 -26.01 9.99 -28.14
N PRO A 150 -27.18 9.33 -28.27
CA PRO A 150 -27.51 8.64 -29.51
C PRO A 150 -27.52 9.63 -30.67
N ILE A 151 -26.76 9.31 -31.71
CA ILE A 151 -26.73 10.05 -32.96
C ILE A 151 -28.14 10.00 -33.55
N THR A 152 -28.91 11.07 -33.44
CA THR A 152 -30.19 11.18 -34.12
C THR A 152 -29.91 11.44 -35.60
N ASN A 153 -30.19 10.45 -36.45
CA ASN A 153 -30.22 10.63 -37.90
C ASN A 153 -31.36 11.60 -38.27
N SER A 154 -31.10 12.90 -38.24
CA SER A 154 -32.01 13.92 -38.82
C SER A 154 -31.44 14.62 -40.06
N ASP A 155 -30.18 14.35 -40.43
CA ASP A 155 -29.48 15.21 -41.40
C ASP A 155 -29.20 14.55 -42.77
N THR A 156 -29.90 13.46 -43.13
CA THR A 156 -29.71 12.81 -44.44
C THR A 156 -30.84 12.99 -45.47
N ASP A 157 -31.89 13.77 -45.18
CA ASP A 157 -33.03 13.92 -46.12
C ASP A 157 -32.99 15.15 -47.05
N THR A 158 -31.93 15.96 -47.05
CA THR A 158 -31.89 17.20 -47.87
C THR A 158 -31.07 17.14 -49.16
N ILE A 159 -30.54 15.98 -49.57
CA ILE A 159 -29.77 15.84 -50.82
C ILE A 159 -30.33 14.74 -51.72
N ARG A 160 -31.64 14.77 -51.97
CA ARG A 160 -32.27 14.15 -53.15
C ARG A 160 -33.48 14.99 -53.51
N ASN A 161 -33.26 16.06 -54.28
CA ASN A 161 -34.23 16.69 -55.20
C ASN A 161 -33.64 18.01 -55.70
N GLN A 162 -32.70 17.95 -56.64
CA GLN A 162 -32.57 18.95 -57.70
C GLN A 162 -32.16 18.17 -58.97
N GLU A 163 -33.16 17.96 -59.83
CA GLU A 163 -33.00 17.70 -61.26
C GLU A 163 -32.48 18.95 -61.98
#